data_AF-A0A969TMN2-F1
#
_entry.id   AF-A0A969TMN2-F1
#
_cell.length_a   1.000
_cell.length_b   1.000
_cell.length_c   1.000
_cell.angle_alpha   90.00
_cell.angle_beta   90.00
_cell.angle_gamma   90.00
#
_symmetry.space_group_name_H-M   'P 1'
#
loop_
_entity.id
_entity.type
_entity.pdbx_description
1 polymer ?
#
loop_
_entity_poly.entity_id
_entity_poly.type
_entity_poly.pdbx_seq_one_letter_code
_entity_poly.pdbx_strand_id
1 'polypeptide(L)'
;MNLDELKIQEDYRSDRDHLINDFYLPCLGRATVYSRAVGFFSSSSLIAVSKGLAALIQSGGKMRLVASPCLSREDIKAIETGLKQREEVITGAILRELDREFERVIKDKLACLAWLLSQGILEIKLAISQNLDKEGLYHEKFGIFSDCMGNSVAFIGSANESLSGFASNFEYIEVFRSWKQGEQTRVQRKIDDFQRLWDNKTSKVEVINFPEAATRSLLRLRPNSPPKFKPSKRVLMVRETGRSYGEKLIRYVETRNFASETIELRPFQIDAIEAFGKANSGILAMATGTGKTLTALSCASRLKNLDLIVIGVPTKELVNQWVEEIETKTRFRPPIVATGKADYWREILFRKLRLIYCQELPRERLPVIVVGTYGELSKSSVTNLIDDAGGLPEQSLLIADEVHATGAEVYQRILRDDFFYRLGLSATPIRPYDEEGTEIVLDYFGGIVYEFTLEDAIAAGILCQYDYHVYVTTLTDEEHAKFQQLTAKIASLLNRDERDRLHHLTIQRAKIIKSATTKINLLDRILNDYPPQQAMIYCADIDQATQISKRLSQRGFNVARYSSEDCDRNTILTNFAKGYLDALVAVKCLDEGVDIPSVHQAIILASDATERQFIQRRGRILRTAPKNQSQP
;
A
#
# COMPACT_ATOMS: atom_id res chain seq x y z
N MET A 1 11.19 22.95 -30.71
CA MET A 1 12.00 21.88 -30.11
C MET A 1 11.52 20.59 -30.73
N ASN A 2 12.43 19.87 -31.36
CA ASN A 2 12.12 18.80 -32.29
C ASN A 2 12.61 17.45 -31.72
N LEU A 3 12.06 16.35 -32.20
CA LEU A 3 12.41 15.02 -31.70
C LEU A 3 13.87 14.64 -32.01
N ASP A 4 14.47 15.19 -33.06
CA ASP A 4 15.87 14.96 -33.46
C ASP A 4 16.91 15.66 -32.57
N GLU A 5 16.48 16.64 -31.76
CA GLU A 5 17.31 17.29 -30.75
C GLU A 5 17.46 16.44 -29.48
N LEU A 6 16.66 15.36 -29.35
CA LEU A 6 16.73 14.44 -28.22
C LEU A 6 17.83 13.39 -28.39
N LYS A 7 18.50 13.06 -27.29
CA LYS A 7 19.37 11.88 -27.22
C LYS A 7 18.53 10.62 -27.07
N ILE A 8 18.00 10.13 -28.18
CA ILE A 8 17.17 8.91 -28.23
C ILE A 8 18.06 7.69 -28.51
N GLN A 9 18.01 6.72 -27.60
CA GLN A 9 18.72 5.44 -27.69
C GLN A 9 18.04 4.51 -28.72
N GLU A 10 18.77 3.47 -29.17
CA GLU A 10 18.22 2.45 -30.09
C GLU A 10 17.24 1.50 -29.39
N ASP A 11 17.39 1.34 -28.08
CA ASP A 11 16.50 0.54 -27.27
C ASP A 11 16.50 1.09 -25.84
N TYR A 12 15.47 0.73 -25.08
CA TYR A 12 15.40 1.04 -23.66
C TYR A 12 14.95 -0.20 -22.90
N ARG A 13 15.61 -0.47 -21.77
CA ARG A 13 15.35 -1.67 -20.97
C ARG A 13 15.27 -1.32 -19.48
N SER A 14 14.31 -1.91 -18.79
CA SER A 14 13.94 -1.49 -17.42
C SER A 14 15.02 -1.72 -16.34
N ASP A 15 16.10 -2.46 -16.65
CA ASP A 15 17.29 -2.59 -15.79
C ASP A 15 18.23 -1.40 -15.88
N ARG A 16 18.33 -0.75 -17.04
CA ARG A 16 19.26 0.36 -17.30
C ARG A 16 18.59 1.71 -17.51
N ASP A 17 17.32 1.71 -17.93
CA ASP A 17 16.59 2.92 -18.31
C ASP A 17 15.25 3.02 -17.58
N HIS A 18 14.88 4.24 -17.20
CA HIS A 18 13.56 4.55 -16.69
C HIS A 18 12.65 5.00 -17.85
N LEU A 19 11.97 4.04 -18.49
CA LEU A 19 11.13 4.25 -19.69
C LEU A 19 10.28 5.53 -19.68
N ILE A 20 9.60 5.83 -18.56
CA ILE A 20 8.78 7.05 -18.46
C ILE A 20 9.63 8.33 -18.58
N ASN A 21 10.74 8.42 -17.86
CA ASN A 21 11.53 9.65 -17.74
C ASN A 21 12.52 9.82 -18.89
N ASP A 22 13.07 8.71 -19.36
CA ASP A 22 14.18 8.73 -20.32
C ASP A 22 13.68 8.63 -21.78
N PHE A 23 12.46 8.13 -21.98
CA PHE A 23 11.88 7.96 -23.32
C PHE A 23 10.53 8.67 -23.48
N TYR A 24 9.51 8.29 -22.71
CA TYR A 24 8.15 8.79 -22.92
C TYR A 24 8.02 10.30 -22.66
N LEU A 25 8.50 10.81 -21.51
CA LEU A 25 8.38 12.23 -21.16
C LEU A 25 9.11 13.15 -22.15
N PRO A 26 10.38 12.90 -22.52
CA PRO A 26 11.10 13.71 -23.48
C PRO A 26 10.43 13.72 -24.86
N CYS A 27 9.96 12.56 -25.33
CA CYS A 27 9.29 12.43 -26.63
C CYS A 27 7.90 13.09 -26.63
N LEU A 28 7.08 12.85 -25.61
CA LEU A 28 5.74 13.44 -25.49
C LEU A 28 5.79 14.97 -25.36
N GLY A 29 6.81 15.53 -24.72
CA GLY A 29 6.99 16.97 -24.61
C GLY A 29 7.37 17.67 -25.93
N ARG A 30 7.77 16.92 -26.96
CA ARG A 30 8.14 17.46 -28.29
C ARG A 30 7.25 16.96 -29.43
N ALA A 31 6.45 15.94 -29.19
CA ALA A 31 5.51 15.40 -30.17
C ALA A 31 4.32 16.34 -30.36
N THR A 32 3.85 16.43 -31.60
CA THR A 32 2.55 17.01 -31.99
C THR A 32 1.50 15.91 -32.14
N VAL A 33 1.91 14.68 -32.48
CA VAL A 33 1.02 13.52 -32.55
C VAL A 33 1.67 12.33 -31.85
N TYR A 34 0.93 11.71 -30.95
CA TYR A 34 1.28 10.43 -30.35
C TYR A 34 0.27 9.36 -30.79
N SER A 35 0.74 8.37 -31.55
CA SER A 35 -0.07 7.26 -32.08
C SER A 35 0.31 5.96 -31.38
N ARG A 36 -0.67 5.25 -30.82
CA ARG A 36 -0.41 4.07 -29.99
C ARG A 36 -1.37 2.92 -30.29
N ALA A 37 -0.80 1.74 -30.54
CA ALA A 37 -1.50 0.48 -30.71
C ALA A 37 -1.20 -0.46 -29.53
N VAL A 38 -2.24 -0.95 -28.86
CA VAL A 38 -2.12 -1.83 -27.67
C VAL A 38 -3.05 -3.03 -27.76
N GLY A 39 -2.61 -4.18 -27.22
CA GLY A 39 -3.36 -5.44 -27.31
C GLY A 39 -4.71 -5.43 -26.61
N PHE A 40 -4.84 -4.78 -25.45
CA PHE A 40 -6.12 -4.68 -24.73
C PHE A 40 -6.38 -3.24 -24.27
N PHE A 41 -7.65 -2.85 -24.33
CA PHE A 41 -8.14 -1.68 -23.65
C PHE A 41 -8.03 -1.94 -22.15
N SER A 42 -7.45 -0.97 -21.42
CA SER A 42 -7.45 -0.96 -19.96
C SER A 42 -7.23 0.48 -19.51
N SER A 43 -8.00 0.92 -18.51
CA SER A 43 -7.80 2.21 -17.83
C SER A 43 -6.35 2.36 -17.36
N SER A 44 -5.76 1.27 -16.85
CA SER A 44 -4.38 1.22 -16.37
C SER A 44 -3.36 1.53 -17.45
N SER A 45 -3.57 1.01 -18.67
CA SER A 45 -2.74 1.26 -19.87
C SER A 45 -2.65 2.76 -20.20
N LEU A 46 -3.75 3.47 -20.05
CA LEU A 46 -3.81 4.89 -20.39
C LEU A 46 -3.23 5.79 -19.29
N ILE A 47 -3.13 5.27 -18.06
CA ILE A 47 -2.67 6.02 -16.89
C ILE A 47 -1.16 6.22 -16.89
N ALA A 48 -0.35 5.29 -17.42
CA ALA A 48 1.09 5.51 -17.45
C ALA A 48 1.51 6.64 -18.40
N VAL A 49 0.78 6.81 -19.50
CA VAL A 49 0.94 7.92 -20.45
C VAL A 49 0.41 9.23 -19.85
N SER A 50 -0.54 9.19 -18.91
CA SER A 50 -1.17 10.39 -18.32
C SER A 50 -0.20 11.39 -17.66
N LYS A 51 0.95 10.94 -17.13
CA LYS A 51 1.99 11.83 -16.60
C LYS A 51 2.74 12.59 -17.70
N GLY A 52 2.91 11.98 -18.88
CA GLY A 52 3.52 12.63 -20.05
C GLY A 52 2.52 13.32 -20.98
N LEU A 53 1.23 13.00 -20.86
CA LEU A 53 0.17 13.71 -21.57
C LEU A 53 0.09 15.18 -21.16
N ALA A 54 0.46 15.55 -19.92
CA ALA A 54 0.60 16.94 -19.54
C ALA A 54 1.54 17.73 -20.47
N ALA A 55 2.67 17.12 -20.85
CA ALA A 55 3.65 17.72 -21.75
C ALA A 55 3.12 17.79 -23.19
N LEU A 56 2.39 16.76 -23.64
CA LEU A 56 1.71 16.75 -24.95
C LEU A 56 0.60 17.81 -25.03
N ILE A 57 -0.16 18.02 -23.95
CA ILE A 57 -1.19 19.05 -23.86
C ILE A 57 -0.55 20.44 -23.91
N GLN A 58 0.56 20.65 -23.21
CA GLN A 58 1.30 21.92 -23.23
C GLN A 58 1.89 22.24 -24.61
N SER A 59 2.26 21.23 -25.40
CA SER A 59 2.73 21.39 -26.78
C SER A 59 1.58 21.50 -27.80
N GLY A 60 0.31 21.39 -27.38
CA GLY A 60 -0.85 21.41 -28.27
C GLY A 60 -1.03 20.15 -29.12
N GLY A 61 -0.39 19.04 -28.72
CA GLY A 61 -0.41 17.78 -29.46
C GLY A 61 -1.68 16.95 -29.26
N LYS A 62 -1.85 15.93 -30.12
CA LYS A 62 -2.98 14.99 -30.11
C LYS A 62 -2.52 13.55 -29.87
N MET A 63 -3.38 12.74 -29.26
CA MET A 63 -3.17 11.32 -29.04
C MET A 63 -4.20 10.48 -29.81
N ARG A 64 -3.73 9.44 -30.51
CA ARG A 64 -4.54 8.45 -31.22
C ARG A 64 -4.28 7.07 -30.62
N LEU A 65 -5.31 6.40 -30.10
CA LEU A 65 -5.21 5.10 -29.47
C LEU A 65 -6.04 4.04 -30.22
N VAL A 66 -5.43 2.91 -30.53
CA VAL A 66 -6.12 1.70 -30.99
C VAL A 66 -5.91 0.59 -29.96
N ALA A 67 -7.01 0.00 -29.48
CA ALA A 67 -7.01 -1.04 -28.44
C ALA A 67 -8.03 -2.15 -28.74
N SER A 68 -7.86 -3.36 -28.21
CA SER A 68 -8.87 -4.43 -28.32
C SER A 68 -9.74 -4.55 -27.06
N PRO A 69 -11.06 -4.79 -27.16
CA PRO A 69 -11.89 -5.04 -25.97
C PRO A 69 -11.53 -6.38 -25.29
N CYS A 70 -11.61 -6.43 -23.96
CA CYS A 70 -11.45 -7.68 -23.21
C CYS A 70 -12.76 -8.51 -23.25
N LEU A 71 -12.92 -9.38 -24.25
CA LEU A 71 -14.11 -10.22 -24.41
C LEU A 71 -14.01 -11.52 -23.59
N SER A 72 -15.07 -11.88 -22.87
CA SER A 72 -15.18 -13.17 -22.18
C SER A 72 -15.58 -14.30 -23.15
N ARG A 73 -15.45 -15.56 -22.73
CA ARG A 73 -15.92 -16.71 -23.52
C ARG A 73 -17.41 -16.65 -23.85
N GLU A 74 -18.21 -16.05 -22.96
CA GLU A 74 -19.64 -15.85 -23.19
C GLU A 74 -19.90 -14.74 -24.21
N ASP A 75 -19.10 -13.66 -24.19
CA ASP A 75 -19.18 -12.58 -25.18
C ASP A 75 -18.81 -13.09 -26.57
N ILE A 76 -17.75 -13.88 -26.67
CA ILE A 76 -17.29 -14.48 -27.93
C ILE A 76 -18.39 -15.36 -28.52
N LYS A 77 -18.95 -16.27 -27.70
CA LYS A 77 -20.08 -17.10 -28.11
C LYS A 77 -21.30 -16.27 -28.55
N ALA A 78 -21.64 -15.21 -27.82
CA ALA A 78 -22.78 -14.36 -28.16
C ALA A 78 -22.61 -13.65 -29.51
N ILE A 79 -21.38 -13.25 -29.84
CA ILE A 79 -21.02 -12.66 -31.14
C ILE A 79 -21.10 -13.71 -32.25
N GLU A 80 -20.60 -14.93 -32.00
CA GLU A 80 -20.58 -16.03 -32.99
C GLU A 80 -21.97 -16.59 -33.28
N THR A 81 -22.81 -16.78 -32.26
CA THR A 81 -24.15 -17.36 -32.42
C THR A 81 -25.19 -16.34 -32.88
N GLY A 82 -24.82 -15.06 -33.03
CA GLY A 82 -25.72 -13.97 -33.42
C GLY A 82 -26.86 -13.70 -32.43
N LEU A 83 -26.73 -14.20 -31.18
CA LEU A 83 -27.77 -14.10 -30.15
C LEU A 83 -27.99 -12.65 -29.66
N LYS A 84 -26.99 -11.78 -29.86
CA LYS A 84 -27.04 -10.33 -29.61
C LYS A 84 -26.32 -9.61 -30.73
N GLN A 85 -26.64 -8.32 -30.93
CA GLN A 85 -25.88 -7.51 -31.88
C GLN A 85 -24.44 -7.40 -31.40
N ARG A 86 -23.48 -7.65 -32.29
CA ARG A 86 -22.03 -7.63 -31.99
C ARG A 86 -21.60 -6.35 -31.27
N GLU A 87 -22.14 -5.20 -31.70
CA GLU A 87 -21.88 -3.90 -31.10
C GLU A 87 -22.37 -3.79 -29.65
N GLU A 88 -23.51 -4.39 -29.30
CA GLU A 88 -24.03 -4.42 -27.93
C GLU A 88 -23.12 -5.24 -27.00
N VAL A 89 -22.61 -6.37 -27.50
CA VAL A 89 -21.70 -7.23 -26.73
C VAL A 89 -20.38 -6.52 -26.45
N ILE A 90 -19.79 -5.88 -27.47
CA ILE A 90 -18.56 -5.08 -27.34
C ILE A 90 -18.76 -3.91 -26.38
N THR A 91 -19.86 -3.19 -26.52
CA THR A 91 -20.23 -2.08 -25.64
C THR A 91 -20.38 -2.55 -24.19
N GLY A 92 -21.05 -3.68 -23.99
CA GLY A 92 -21.20 -4.30 -22.66
C GLY A 92 -19.87 -4.72 -22.05
N ALA A 93 -18.94 -5.28 -22.83
CA ALA A 93 -17.62 -5.66 -22.36
C ALA A 93 -16.81 -4.45 -21.88
N ILE A 94 -16.85 -3.35 -22.62
CA ILE A 94 -16.16 -2.11 -22.27
C ILE A 94 -16.80 -1.45 -21.04
N LEU A 95 -18.13 -1.40 -20.97
CA LEU A 95 -18.83 -0.84 -19.81
C LEU A 95 -18.51 -1.64 -18.54
N ARG A 96 -18.50 -2.98 -18.60
CA ARG A 96 -18.09 -3.81 -17.46
C ARG A 96 -16.65 -3.53 -17.03
N GLU A 97 -15.75 -3.31 -17.97
CA GLU A 97 -14.36 -2.98 -17.65
C GLU A 97 -14.25 -1.61 -16.98
N LEU A 98 -14.97 -0.61 -17.50
CA LEU A 98 -15.05 0.71 -16.88
C LEU A 98 -15.67 0.61 -15.47
N ASP A 99 -16.79 -0.11 -15.29
CA ASP A 99 -17.50 -0.33 -14.01
C ASP A 99 -16.62 -0.94 -12.93
N ARG A 100 -15.84 -1.98 -13.27
CA ARG A 100 -14.86 -2.57 -12.34
C ARG A 100 -13.80 -1.57 -11.87
N GLU A 101 -13.43 -0.64 -12.75
CA GLU A 101 -12.42 0.37 -12.47
C GLU A 101 -13.00 1.58 -11.71
N PHE A 102 -14.30 1.84 -11.85
CA PHE A 102 -15.05 2.80 -11.04
C PHE A 102 -15.09 2.40 -9.56
N GLU A 103 -15.28 1.11 -9.25
CA GLU A 103 -15.37 0.59 -7.86
C GLU A 103 -14.04 0.62 -7.09
N ARG A 104 -12.90 0.61 -7.79
CA ARG A 104 -11.54 0.54 -7.18
C ARG A 104 -10.99 1.87 -6.67
N VAL A 105 -11.76 2.96 -6.74
CA VAL A 105 -11.38 4.35 -6.38
C VAL A 105 -10.06 4.80 -7.01
N ILE A 106 -10.14 5.16 -8.29
CA ILE A 106 -9.21 6.10 -8.94
C ILE A 106 -10.02 7.14 -9.74
N LYS A 107 -10.94 7.86 -9.08
CA LYS A 107 -11.81 8.87 -9.73
C LYS A 107 -11.00 9.95 -10.48
N ASP A 108 -9.87 10.39 -9.92
CA ASP A 108 -9.06 11.48 -10.49
C ASP A 108 -8.39 11.14 -11.83
N LYS A 109 -8.09 9.86 -12.10
CA LYS A 109 -7.36 9.45 -13.32
C LYS A 109 -8.29 9.15 -14.49
N LEU A 110 -9.43 8.53 -14.24
CA LEU A 110 -10.50 8.40 -15.23
C LEU A 110 -11.09 9.77 -15.60
N ALA A 111 -11.14 10.71 -14.63
CA ALA A 111 -11.50 12.10 -14.87
C ALA A 111 -10.55 12.81 -15.86
N CYS A 112 -9.24 12.48 -15.84
CA CYS A 112 -8.27 13.02 -16.80
C CYS A 112 -8.51 12.52 -18.23
N LEU A 113 -8.78 11.22 -18.39
CA LEU A 113 -9.11 10.63 -19.70
C LEU A 113 -10.42 11.20 -20.25
N ALA A 114 -11.44 11.31 -19.39
CA ALA A 114 -12.71 11.94 -19.73
C ALA A 114 -12.53 13.39 -20.18
N TRP A 115 -11.63 14.13 -19.53
CA TRP A 115 -11.29 15.49 -19.93
C TRP A 115 -10.61 15.52 -21.31
N LEU A 116 -9.57 14.73 -21.54
CA LEU A 116 -8.84 14.67 -22.82
C LEU A 116 -9.73 14.30 -24.01
N LEU A 117 -10.60 13.30 -23.81
CA LEU A 117 -11.59 12.88 -24.80
C LEU A 117 -12.56 14.04 -25.11
N SER A 118 -13.01 14.76 -24.08
CA SER A 118 -13.93 15.90 -24.25
C SER A 118 -13.32 17.10 -24.97
N GLN A 119 -11.99 17.27 -24.92
CA GLN A 119 -11.28 18.35 -25.60
C GLN A 119 -10.87 17.97 -27.03
N GLY A 120 -11.16 16.75 -27.50
CA GLY A 120 -10.69 16.25 -28.80
C GLY A 120 -9.18 16.07 -28.88
N ILE A 121 -8.51 15.96 -27.74
CA ILE A 121 -7.06 15.73 -27.63
C ILE A 121 -6.76 14.22 -27.74
N LEU A 122 -7.65 13.38 -27.20
CA LEU A 122 -7.56 11.92 -27.27
C LEU A 122 -8.65 11.36 -28.19
N GLU A 123 -8.25 10.54 -29.16
CA GLU A 123 -9.15 9.75 -29.99
C GLU A 123 -8.90 8.25 -29.76
N ILE A 124 -9.97 7.48 -29.58
CA ILE A 124 -9.90 6.04 -29.29
C ILE A 124 -10.67 5.28 -30.39
N LYS A 125 -10.05 4.22 -30.92
CA LYS A 125 -10.67 3.23 -31.80
C LYS A 125 -10.43 1.82 -31.27
N LEU A 126 -11.32 0.90 -31.62
CA LEU A 126 -11.27 -0.48 -31.16
C LEU A 126 -10.92 -1.42 -32.29
N ALA A 127 -9.86 -2.22 -32.13
CA ALA A 127 -9.44 -3.26 -33.05
C ALA A 127 -10.01 -4.61 -32.63
N ILE A 128 -10.71 -5.27 -33.55
CA ILE A 128 -11.42 -6.52 -33.31
C ILE A 128 -11.00 -7.53 -34.37
N SER A 129 -10.48 -8.67 -33.95
CA SER A 129 -10.14 -9.75 -34.88
C SER A 129 -11.41 -10.30 -35.54
N GLN A 130 -11.36 -10.53 -36.85
CA GLN A 130 -12.50 -11.05 -37.62
C GLN A 130 -12.76 -12.55 -37.36
N ASN A 131 -11.78 -13.28 -36.83
CA ASN A 131 -11.91 -14.70 -36.45
C ASN A 131 -11.71 -14.84 -34.94
N LEU A 132 -12.80 -15.06 -34.20
CA LEU A 132 -12.79 -15.21 -32.74
C LEU A 132 -12.55 -16.67 -32.28
N ASP A 133 -12.82 -17.65 -33.16
CA ASP A 133 -12.69 -19.11 -32.92
C ASP A 133 -11.25 -19.65 -32.81
N LYS A 134 -10.30 -18.93 -33.40
CA LYS A 134 -8.86 -19.22 -33.24
C LYS A 134 -8.30 -18.17 -32.33
N GLU A 135 -7.41 -18.55 -31.41
CA GLU A 135 -6.73 -17.72 -30.40
C GLU A 135 -5.97 -16.47 -30.93
N GLY A 136 -6.20 -16.04 -32.17
CA GLY A 136 -5.71 -14.81 -32.78
C GLY A 136 -6.46 -13.58 -32.26
N LEU A 137 -6.19 -13.22 -31.00
CA LEU A 137 -6.50 -11.90 -30.46
C LEU A 137 -5.58 -10.85 -31.12
N TYR A 138 -6.09 -9.64 -31.33
CA TYR A 138 -5.26 -8.51 -31.75
C TYR A 138 -4.23 -8.22 -30.64
N HIS A 139 -2.94 -8.39 -30.93
CA HIS A 139 -1.86 -8.34 -29.93
C HIS A 139 -0.71 -7.40 -30.30
N GLU A 140 -0.88 -6.55 -31.32
CA GLU A 140 0.15 -5.59 -31.70
C GLU A 140 0.42 -4.58 -30.59
N LYS A 141 1.71 -4.30 -30.35
CA LYS A 141 2.19 -3.33 -29.34
C LYS A 141 3.30 -2.47 -29.93
N PHE A 142 2.93 -1.32 -30.47
CA PHE A 142 3.90 -0.36 -30.99
C PHE A 142 3.35 1.07 -30.88
N GLY A 143 4.23 2.06 -30.91
CA GLY A 143 3.86 3.46 -30.79
C GLY A 143 4.73 4.35 -31.65
N ILE A 144 4.21 5.53 -31.96
CA ILE A 144 4.84 6.50 -32.85
C ILE A 144 4.67 7.89 -32.23
N PHE A 145 5.79 8.60 -32.06
CA PHE A 145 5.81 10.03 -31.79
C PHE A 145 6.15 10.75 -33.10
N SER A 146 5.41 11.79 -33.43
CA SER A 146 5.70 12.66 -34.58
C SER A 146 5.70 14.12 -34.12
N ASP A 147 6.63 14.92 -34.63
CA ASP A 147 6.71 16.36 -34.36
C ASP A 147 6.23 17.21 -35.55
N CYS A 148 6.32 18.54 -35.41
CA CYS A 148 5.90 19.49 -36.44
C CYS A 148 6.85 19.58 -37.65
N MET A 149 8.06 19.02 -37.57
CA MET A 149 9.06 19.03 -38.64
C MET A 149 9.04 17.74 -39.47
N GLY A 150 8.12 16.82 -39.16
CA GLY A 150 8.01 15.53 -39.85
C GLY A 150 8.95 14.47 -39.31
N ASN A 151 9.69 14.75 -38.23
CA ASN A 151 10.50 13.74 -37.56
C ASN A 151 9.58 12.79 -36.79
N SER A 152 9.91 11.50 -36.84
CA SER A 152 9.13 10.46 -36.18
C SER A 152 10.02 9.45 -35.46
N VAL A 153 9.56 9.02 -34.29
CA VAL A 153 10.17 7.99 -33.47
C VAL A 153 9.16 6.86 -33.33
N ALA A 154 9.47 5.69 -33.90
CA ALA A 154 8.65 4.50 -33.76
C ALA A 154 9.28 3.54 -32.75
N PHE A 155 8.47 2.84 -31.97
CA PHE A 155 8.97 1.86 -31.00
C PHE A 155 8.07 0.63 -30.90
N ILE A 156 8.66 -0.52 -30.57
CA ILE A 156 8.00 -1.83 -30.43
C ILE A 156 8.49 -2.47 -29.14
N GLY A 157 7.61 -3.12 -28.37
CA GLY A 157 8.05 -3.82 -27.16
C GLY A 157 6.95 -4.40 -26.29
N SER A 158 7.37 -5.04 -25.20
CA SER A 158 6.49 -5.75 -24.26
C SER A 158 5.68 -4.81 -23.36
N ALA A 159 6.06 -3.52 -23.29
CA ALA A 159 5.53 -2.51 -22.37
C ALA A 159 4.00 -2.45 -22.39
N ASN A 160 3.39 -3.19 -21.46
CA ASN A 160 1.98 -3.06 -21.14
C ASN A 160 1.84 -1.78 -20.34
N GLU A 161 1.03 -0.84 -20.80
CA GLU A 161 1.06 0.52 -20.26
C GLU A 161 0.42 0.68 -18.86
N SER A 162 0.35 -0.35 -18.04
CA SER A 162 -0.18 -0.25 -16.68
C SER A 162 0.79 0.53 -15.77
N LEU A 163 0.28 1.16 -14.71
CA LEU A 163 1.11 1.77 -13.66
C LEU A 163 2.13 0.77 -13.08
N SER A 164 1.74 -0.51 -13.01
CA SER A 164 2.60 -1.65 -12.66
C SER A 164 3.58 -2.05 -13.78
N GLY A 165 3.22 -1.82 -15.04
CA GLY A 165 4.04 -2.12 -16.22
C GLY A 165 5.27 -1.24 -16.37
N PHE A 166 5.16 0.05 -16.01
CA PHE A 166 6.28 0.97 -16.18
C PHE A 166 7.11 1.26 -14.94
N ALA A 167 6.65 0.86 -13.75
CA ALA A 167 7.38 1.02 -12.49
C ALA A 167 7.81 -0.30 -11.83
N SER A 168 7.22 -1.44 -12.20
CA SER A 168 7.46 -2.73 -11.52
C SER A 168 7.66 -3.93 -12.47
N ASN A 169 7.25 -3.86 -13.74
CA ASN A 169 7.57 -4.89 -14.73
C ASN A 169 8.92 -4.63 -15.39
N PHE A 170 9.59 -5.71 -15.74
CA PHE A 170 10.80 -5.67 -16.55
C PHE A 170 10.40 -5.61 -18.02
N GLU A 171 10.46 -4.41 -18.60
CA GLU A 171 10.04 -4.12 -19.96
C GLU A 171 11.24 -3.77 -20.85
N TYR A 172 11.11 -4.12 -22.13
CA TYR A 172 12.06 -3.78 -23.19
C TYR A 172 11.30 -3.14 -24.35
N ILE A 173 11.85 -2.04 -24.88
CA ILE A 173 11.39 -1.42 -26.12
C ILE A 173 12.57 -1.24 -27.08
N GLU A 174 12.34 -1.54 -28.35
CA GLU A 174 13.24 -1.21 -29.45
C GLU A 174 12.72 0.07 -30.12
N VAL A 175 13.61 0.99 -30.47
CA VAL A 175 13.30 2.34 -30.91
C VAL A 175 13.99 2.67 -32.24
N PHE A 176 13.23 3.27 -33.15
CA PHE A 176 13.65 3.65 -34.49
C PHE A 176 13.41 5.13 -34.72
N ARG A 177 14.35 5.84 -35.35
CA ARG A 177 14.30 7.28 -35.60
C ARG A 177 14.31 7.59 -37.09
N SER A 178 13.39 8.45 -37.54
CA SER A 178 13.26 8.78 -38.96
C SER A 178 14.48 9.51 -39.53
N TRP A 179 15.25 10.20 -38.69
CA TRP A 179 16.43 10.96 -39.10
C TRP A 179 17.73 10.14 -39.06
N LYS A 180 17.69 8.90 -38.55
CA LYS A 180 18.89 8.04 -38.48
C LYS A 180 19.02 7.16 -39.72
N GLN A 181 20.22 7.17 -40.31
CA GLN A 181 20.54 6.36 -41.48
C GLN A 181 20.35 4.86 -41.16
N GLY A 182 19.58 4.16 -42.01
CA GLY A 182 19.26 2.74 -41.83
C GLY A 182 17.96 2.43 -41.07
N GLU A 183 17.36 3.42 -40.40
CA GLU A 183 16.12 3.23 -39.60
C GLU A 183 14.86 3.78 -40.27
N GLN A 184 15.02 4.70 -41.24
CA GLN A 184 13.95 5.37 -41.99
C GLN A 184 12.84 4.42 -42.47
N THR A 185 13.22 3.35 -43.17
CA THR A 185 12.27 2.38 -43.72
C THR A 185 11.46 1.66 -42.64
N ARG A 186 12.05 1.43 -41.46
CA ARG A 186 11.36 0.79 -40.33
C ARG A 186 10.33 1.73 -39.72
N VAL A 187 10.70 3.00 -39.54
CA VAL A 187 9.77 4.04 -39.04
C VAL A 187 8.60 4.23 -40.01
N GLN A 188 8.89 4.35 -41.31
CA GLN A 188 7.85 4.54 -42.32
C GLN A 188 6.86 3.37 -42.35
N ARG A 189 7.35 2.13 -42.31
CA ARG A 189 6.48 0.94 -42.23
C ARG A 189 5.55 1.00 -41.02
N LYS A 190 6.07 1.40 -39.85
CA LYS A 190 5.24 1.50 -38.64
C LYS A 190 4.18 2.59 -38.76
N ILE A 191 4.51 3.73 -39.36
CA ILE A 191 3.54 4.79 -39.67
C ILE A 191 2.45 4.26 -40.60
N ASP A 192 2.83 3.59 -41.69
CA ASP A 192 1.90 3.04 -42.66
C ASP A 192 1.00 1.95 -42.03
N ASP A 193 1.57 1.05 -41.22
CA ASP A 193 0.86 0.03 -40.46
C ASP A 193 -0.22 0.67 -39.56
N PHE A 194 0.17 1.71 -38.80
CA PHE A 194 -0.76 2.41 -37.90
C PHE A 194 -1.87 3.11 -38.67
N GLN A 195 -1.57 3.79 -39.79
CA GLN A 195 -2.59 4.50 -40.56
C GLN A 195 -3.55 3.53 -41.23
N ARG A 196 -3.05 2.41 -41.76
CA ARG A 196 -3.91 1.35 -42.30
C ARG A 196 -4.84 0.77 -41.24
N LEU A 197 -4.33 0.54 -40.03
CA LEU A 197 -5.13 0.09 -38.91
C LEU A 197 -6.17 1.16 -38.53
N TRP A 198 -5.75 2.41 -38.37
CA TRP A 198 -6.62 3.53 -38.01
C TRP A 198 -7.76 3.76 -39.02
N ASP A 199 -7.48 3.59 -40.30
CA ASP A 199 -8.42 3.75 -41.41
C ASP A 199 -9.27 2.49 -41.68
N ASN A 200 -9.15 1.44 -40.86
CA ASN A 200 -9.83 0.15 -41.06
C ASN A 200 -9.52 -0.53 -42.41
N LYS A 201 -8.24 -0.48 -42.83
CA LYS A 201 -7.70 -1.08 -44.07
C LYS A 201 -6.75 -2.27 -43.81
N THR A 202 -6.67 -2.71 -42.56
CA THR A 202 -5.85 -3.86 -42.15
C THR A 202 -6.65 -5.15 -42.33
N SER A 203 -6.10 -6.12 -43.05
CA SER A 203 -6.78 -7.41 -43.26
C SER A 203 -6.91 -8.18 -41.94
N LYS A 204 -8.03 -8.89 -41.75
CA LYS A 204 -8.35 -9.72 -40.57
C LYS A 204 -8.63 -8.96 -39.27
N VAL A 205 -8.50 -7.64 -39.25
CA VAL A 205 -8.80 -6.79 -38.11
C VAL A 205 -9.79 -5.74 -38.56
N GLU A 206 -10.93 -5.69 -37.88
CA GLU A 206 -11.91 -4.64 -38.06
C GLU A 206 -11.70 -3.58 -36.99
N VAL A 207 -11.54 -2.33 -37.41
CA VAL A 207 -11.37 -1.19 -36.52
C VAL A 207 -12.64 -0.35 -36.53
N ILE A 208 -13.28 -0.26 -35.36
CA ILE A 208 -14.50 0.50 -35.14
C ILE A 208 -14.23 1.72 -34.25
N ASN A 209 -15.11 2.71 -34.30
CA ASN A 209 -15.05 3.84 -33.38
C ASN A 209 -15.37 3.40 -31.95
N PHE A 210 -14.84 4.12 -30.97
CA PHE A 210 -15.16 3.87 -29.57
C PHE A 210 -16.68 4.08 -29.32
N PRO A 211 -17.40 3.11 -28.72
CA PRO A 211 -18.86 3.17 -28.60
C PRO A 211 -19.35 4.43 -27.92
N GLU A 212 -20.45 5.01 -28.41
CA GLU A 212 -20.99 6.25 -27.88
C GLU A 212 -21.47 6.09 -26.42
N ALA A 213 -22.04 4.93 -26.07
CA ALA A 213 -22.45 4.63 -24.70
C ALA A 213 -21.25 4.60 -23.72
N ALA A 214 -20.12 4.00 -24.14
CA ALA A 214 -18.89 3.99 -23.35
C ALA A 214 -18.28 5.40 -23.25
N THR A 215 -18.34 6.18 -24.33
CA THR A 215 -17.95 7.60 -24.36
C THR A 215 -18.75 8.42 -23.36
N ARG A 216 -20.09 8.30 -23.37
CA ARG A 216 -20.98 8.99 -22.43
C ARG A 216 -20.69 8.57 -20.99
N SER A 217 -20.42 7.29 -20.75
CA SER A 217 -20.06 6.78 -19.42
C SER A 217 -18.76 7.42 -18.90
N LEU A 218 -17.71 7.49 -19.73
CA LEU A 218 -16.47 8.18 -19.38
C LEU A 218 -16.69 9.68 -19.13
N LEU A 219 -17.46 10.35 -20.00
CA LEU A 219 -17.71 11.79 -19.88
C LEU A 219 -18.49 12.18 -18.61
N ARG A 220 -19.21 11.26 -17.96
CA ARG A 220 -19.83 11.52 -16.64
C ARG A 220 -18.81 11.85 -15.56
N LEU A 221 -17.57 11.40 -15.71
CA LEU A 221 -16.46 11.70 -14.80
C LEU A 221 -15.71 12.99 -15.14
N ARG A 222 -16.09 13.66 -16.24
CA ARG A 222 -15.37 14.84 -16.70
C ARG A 222 -15.40 15.91 -15.60
N PRO A 223 -14.23 16.40 -15.14
CA PRO A 223 -14.18 17.51 -14.20
C PRO A 223 -14.59 18.81 -14.91
N ASN A 224 -15.20 19.74 -14.18
CA ASN A 224 -15.61 21.06 -14.70
C ASN A 224 -14.43 21.97 -15.08
N SER A 225 -13.21 21.59 -14.69
CA SER A 225 -11.96 22.31 -15.00
C SER A 225 -10.88 21.29 -15.38
N PRO A 226 -9.86 21.68 -16.16
CA PRO A 226 -8.72 20.81 -16.45
C PRO A 226 -8.18 20.18 -15.16
N PRO A 227 -7.90 18.86 -15.16
CA PRO A 227 -7.30 18.21 -14.00
C PRO A 227 -6.07 18.98 -13.55
N LYS A 228 -5.98 19.33 -12.26
CA LYS A 228 -4.81 20.03 -11.73
C LYS A 228 -3.60 19.10 -11.79
N PHE A 229 -2.81 19.21 -12.86
CA PHE A 229 -1.49 18.61 -12.94
C PHE A 229 -0.63 19.31 -11.89
N LYS A 230 -0.47 18.72 -10.70
CA LYS A 230 0.64 19.08 -9.82
C LYS A 230 1.87 18.38 -10.39
N PRO A 231 2.78 19.08 -11.10
CA PRO A 231 4.10 18.51 -11.31
C PRO A 231 4.66 18.23 -9.92
N SER A 232 5.03 16.98 -9.65
CA SER A 232 5.85 16.66 -8.48
C SER A 232 7.04 17.62 -8.52
N LYS A 233 7.31 18.33 -7.42
CA LYS A 233 8.36 19.36 -7.27
C LYS A 233 9.82 18.85 -7.45
N ARG A 234 10.06 17.86 -8.32
CA ARG A 234 11.39 17.44 -8.77
C ARG A 234 11.64 17.66 -10.27
N VAL A 235 10.69 18.25 -11.00
CA VAL A 235 10.84 18.55 -12.43
C VAL A 235 11.04 20.05 -12.61
N LEU A 236 12.29 20.51 -12.49
CA LEU A 236 12.86 21.76 -13.05
C LEU A 236 14.25 22.00 -12.44
N MET A 237 15.23 21.17 -12.79
CA MET A 237 16.63 21.57 -12.84
C MET A 237 17.35 20.69 -13.88
N VAL A 238 17.05 20.92 -15.15
CA VAL A 238 18.05 20.67 -16.20
C VAL A 238 18.73 22.01 -16.40
N ARG A 239 19.83 22.24 -15.68
CA ARG A 239 20.72 23.36 -15.98
C ARG A 239 21.53 22.97 -17.21
N GLU A 240 21.27 23.71 -18.29
CA GLU A 240 22.25 23.99 -19.32
C GLU A 240 23.57 24.41 -18.67
N THR A 241 24.66 23.72 -18.98
CA THR A 241 25.95 24.34 -19.31
C THR A 241 26.89 23.22 -19.73
N GLY A 242 27.39 23.36 -20.96
CA GLY A 242 28.38 22.46 -21.50
C GLY A 242 29.78 22.69 -20.93
N ARG A 243 30.64 21.74 -21.32
CA ARG A 243 32.11 21.73 -21.31
C ARG A 243 32.82 21.43 -19.98
N SER A 244 33.60 20.35 -20.09
CA SER A 244 34.94 20.15 -19.56
C SER A 244 35.10 20.32 -18.05
N TYR A 245 35.35 19.23 -17.34
CA TYR A 245 36.69 18.95 -16.82
C TYR A 245 36.71 17.49 -16.35
N GLY A 246 37.62 16.71 -16.93
CA GLY A 246 38.06 15.47 -16.30
C GLY A 246 38.69 15.77 -14.94
N GLU A 247 38.87 14.72 -14.16
CA GLU A 247 39.62 14.72 -12.89
C GLU A 247 38.95 15.44 -11.71
N LYS A 248 37.83 14.86 -11.24
CA LYS A 248 37.42 14.93 -9.81
C LYS A 248 36.45 13.81 -9.42
N LEU A 249 36.66 12.62 -9.97
CA LEU A 249 35.89 11.41 -9.67
C LEU A 249 36.51 10.58 -8.54
N ILE A 250 37.00 11.21 -7.47
CA ILE A 250 37.51 10.50 -6.27
C ILE A 250 37.21 11.39 -5.04
N ARG A 251 36.06 11.17 -4.38
CA ARG A 251 35.70 11.51 -2.97
C ARG A 251 34.22 11.91 -2.79
N TYR A 252 33.28 11.04 -3.16
CA TYR A 252 31.91 11.11 -2.61
C TYR A 252 31.33 9.69 -2.52
N VAL A 253 32.04 8.80 -1.83
CA VAL A 253 31.52 7.48 -1.41
C VAL A 253 31.76 7.36 0.09
N GLU A 254 31.01 8.14 0.87
CA GLU A 254 30.96 7.98 2.33
C GLU A 254 29.69 8.63 2.86
N THR A 255 28.57 7.89 2.69
CA THR A 255 27.36 7.80 3.52
C THR A 255 26.18 7.34 2.66
N ARG A 256 25.96 6.02 2.63
CA ARG A 256 24.72 5.42 2.11
C ARG A 256 23.57 5.73 3.08
N ASN A 257 23.01 6.93 3.02
CA ASN A 257 21.77 7.26 3.74
C ASN A 257 20.57 6.90 2.85
N PHE A 258 19.91 5.78 3.15
CA PHE A 258 18.66 5.38 2.47
C PHE A 258 17.39 5.96 3.11
N ALA A 259 17.52 6.70 4.22
CA ALA A 259 16.47 7.58 4.70
C ALA A 259 16.26 8.74 3.70
N SER A 260 15.02 9.25 3.60
CA SER A 260 14.82 10.58 3.01
C SER A 260 15.77 11.58 3.68
N GLU A 261 16.34 12.53 2.94
CA GLU A 261 17.23 13.61 3.44
C GLU A 261 16.59 14.50 4.54
N THR A 262 15.37 14.18 4.98
CA THR A 262 14.51 15.01 5.84
C THR A 262 14.16 14.36 7.19
N ILE A 263 14.63 13.16 7.52
CA ILE A 263 14.25 12.48 8.78
C ILE A 263 15.45 12.36 9.71
N GLU A 264 15.48 13.18 10.76
CA GLU A 264 16.44 13.06 11.85
C GLU A 264 16.04 11.94 12.81
N LEU A 265 16.97 11.00 13.03
CA LEU A 265 16.80 9.92 14.01
C LEU A 265 17.08 10.45 15.41
N ARG A 266 16.26 10.03 16.38
CA ARG A 266 16.48 10.35 17.79
C ARG A 266 17.64 9.52 18.36
N PRO A 267 18.34 9.99 19.41
CA PRO A 267 19.50 9.29 19.98
C PRO A 267 19.24 7.81 20.29
N PHE A 268 18.17 7.49 21.01
CA PHE A 268 17.81 6.11 21.34
C PHE A 268 17.54 5.22 20.11
N GLN A 269 17.11 5.80 18.98
CA GLN A 269 16.93 5.04 17.74
C GLN A 269 18.29 4.70 17.14
N ILE A 270 19.27 5.60 17.24
CA ILE A 270 20.65 5.34 16.81
C ILE A 270 21.24 4.21 17.66
N ASP A 271 21.07 4.27 18.99
CA ASP A 271 21.52 3.23 19.92
C ASP A 271 20.90 1.87 19.59
N ALA A 272 19.58 1.83 19.33
CA ALA A 272 18.87 0.62 18.92
C ALA A 272 19.41 0.03 17.60
N ILE A 273 19.69 0.89 16.62
CA ILE A 273 20.25 0.47 15.31
C ILE A 273 21.66 -0.08 15.47
N GLU A 274 22.49 0.54 16.31
CA GLU A 274 23.84 0.07 16.60
C GLU A 274 23.85 -1.26 17.35
N ALA A 275 22.95 -1.42 18.33
CA ALA A 275 22.78 -2.68 19.06
C ALA A 275 22.41 -3.83 18.12
N PHE A 276 21.42 -3.62 17.25
CA PHE A 276 21.02 -4.61 16.25
C PHE A 276 22.16 -4.91 15.25
N GLY A 277 22.86 -3.88 14.77
CA GLY A 277 23.96 -4.03 13.82
C GLY A 277 25.16 -4.83 14.36
N LYS A 278 25.34 -4.90 15.68
CA LYS A 278 26.37 -5.75 16.32
C LYS A 278 25.91 -7.21 16.46
N ALA A 279 24.61 -7.45 16.63
CA ALA A 279 24.07 -8.76 16.92
C ALA A 279 23.61 -9.54 15.66
N ASN A 280 23.29 -8.84 14.56
CA ASN A 280 22.66 -9.34 13.32
C ASN A 280 21.24 -9.94 13.50
N SER A 281 20.95 -10.47 14.67
CA SER A 281 19.64 -10.92 15.13
C SER A 281 19.34 -10.29 16.48
N GLY A 282 18.12 -9.79 16.68
CA GLY A 282 17.72 -9.27 17.98
C GLY A 282 16.31 -8.71 18.01
N ILE A 283 15.75 -8.62 19.21
CA ILE A 283 14.50 -7.94 19.49
C ILE A 283 14.78 -6.52 19.99
N LEU A 284 14.14 -5.54 19.37
CA LEU A 284 14.05 -4.16 19.86
C LEU A 284 12.75 -4.02 20.68
N ALA A 285 12.90 -4.06 22.00
CA ALA A 285 11.81 -3.91 22.96
C ALA A 285 11.52 -2.42 23.20
N MET A 286 10.73 -1.81 22.34
CA MET A 286 10.51 -0.36 22.33
C MET A 286 9.05 0.00 22.60
N ALA A 287 8.81 0.99 23.47
CA ALA A 287 7.48 1.49 23.79
C ALA A 287 6.69 1.91 22.53
N THR A 288 5.37 1.74 22.55
CA THR A 288 4.51 2.16 21.44
C THR A 288 4.56 3.67 21.25
N GLY A 289 4.44 4.13 20.00
CA GLY A 289 4.50 5.57 19.67
C GLY A 289 5.91 6.17 19.57
N THR A 290 6.98 5.40 19.87
CA THR A 290 8.36 5.92 19.83
C THR A 290 9.00 5.92 18.44
N GLY A 291 8.40 5.26 17.45
CA GLY A 291 8.90 5.20 16.07
C GLY A 291 9.54 3.86 15.67
N LYS A 292 9.07 2.73 16.20
CA LYS A 292 9.54 1.36 15.89
C LYS A 292 9.75 1.09 14.41
N THR A 293 8.76 1.42 13.57
CA THR A 293 8.81 1.23 12.12
C THR A 293 9.99 1.95 11.49
N LEU A 294 10.19 3.23 11.83
CA LEU A 294 11.30 4.04 11.33
C LEU A 294 12.65 3.48 11.81
N THR A 295 12.75 3.07 13.07
CA THR A 295 13.97 2.43 13.60
C THR A 295 14.30 1.15 12.83
N ALA A 296 13.31 0.29 12.57
CA ALA A 296 13.50 -0.97 11.85
C ALA A 296 13.91 -0.77 10.38
N LEU A 297 13.28 0.18 9.68
CA LEU A 297 13.66 0.54 8.32
C LEU A 297 15.06 1.16 8.28
N SER A 298 15.44 1.88 9.34
CA SER A 298 16.80 2.42 9.50
C SER A 298 17.83 1.32 9.78
N CYS A 299 17.49 0.29 10.58
CA CYS A 299 18.31 -0.91 10.73
C CYS A 299 18.56 -1.55 9.35
N ALA A 300 17.49 -1.85 8.61
CA ALA A 300 17.59 -2.44 7.28
C ALA A 300 18.45 -1.59 6.33
N SER A 301 18.33 -0.26 6.38
CA SER A 301 19.13 0.63 5.53
C SER A 301 20.64 0.59 5.80
N ARG A 302 21.07 0.28 7.03
CA ARG A 302 22.49 0.23 7.39
C ARG A 302 23.14 -1.11 7.10
N LEU A 303 22.35 -2.16 6.87
CA LEU A 303 22.85 -3.48 6.48
C LEU A 303 23.39 -3.44 5.05
N LYS A 304 24.55 -4.07 4.83
CA LYS A 304 25.19 -4.13 3.51
C LYS A 304 24.64 -5.32 2.72
N ASN A 305 24.41 -5.10 1.43
CA ASN A 305 24.09 -6.14 0.45
C ASN A 305 22.79 -6.92 0.72
N LEU A 306 21.79 -6.31 1.37
CA LEU A 306 20.47 -6.94 1.52
C LEU A 306 19.82 -7.20 0.15
N ASP A 307 19.42 -8.45 -0.07
CA ASP A 307 18.74 -8.91 -1.27
C ASP A 307 17.22 -8.98 -1.10
N LEU A 308 16.77 -9.35 0.10
CA LEU A 308 15.36 -9.54 0.45
C LEU A 308 15.07 -9.06 1.87
N ILE A 309 13.97 -8.33 2.02
CA ILE A 309 13.36 -7.98 3.31
C ILE A 309 11.94 -8.55 3.32
N VAL A 310 11.64 -9.37 4.32
CA VAL A 310 10.29 -9.87 4.58
C VAL A 310 9.78 -9.22 5.86
N ILE A 311 8.63 -8.56 5.79
CA ILE A 311 8.01 -7.85 6.91
C ILE A 311 6.69 -8.54 7.25
N GLY A 312 6.65 -9.16 8.43
CA GLY A 312 5.46 -9.80 8.99
C GLY A 312 4.79 -8.91 10.03
N VAL A 313 3.47 -8.76 9.92
CA VAL A 313 2.64 -7.97 10.86
C VAL A 313 1.35 -8.72 11.22
N PRO A 314 0.67 -8.40 12.34
CA PRO A 314 -0.53 -9.15 12.73
C PRO A 314 -1.79 -8.79 11.91
N THR A 315 -1.92 -7.55 11.43
CA THR A 315 -3.17 -7.05 10.80
C THR A 315 -2.94 -6.39 9.44
N LYS A 316 -4.01 -6.31 8.62
CA LYS A 316 -3.94 -5.67 7.29
C LYS A 316 -3.74 -4.15 7.38
N GLU A 317 -4.27 -3.55 8.44
CA GLU A 317 -4.11 -2.13 8.74
C GLU A 317 -2.63 -1.80 8.96
N LEU A 318 -1.91 -2.64 9.70
CA LEU A 318 -0.46 -2.50 9.87
C LEU A 318 0.30 -2.73 8.56
N VAL A 319 -0.15 -3.64 7.69
CA VAL A 319 0.46 -3.79 6.35
C VAL A 319 0.41 -2.46 5.60
N ASN A 320 -0.75 -1.81 5.55
CA ASN A 320 -0.90 -0.53 4.85
C ASN A 320 -0.03 0.56 5.49
N GLN A 321 0.05 0.61 6.82
CA GLN A 321 0.93 1.54 7.53
C GLN A 321 2.41 1.33 7.15
N TRP A 322 2.88 0.08 7.15
CA TRP A 322 4.25 -0.24 6.76
C TRP A 322 4.54 0.12 5.30
N VAL A 323 3.61 -0.14 4.39
CA VAL A 323 3.73 0.25 2.97
C VAL A 323 3.88 1.78 2.85
N GLU A 324 3.00 2.54 3.51
CA GLU A 324 3.06 4.00 3.49
C GLU A 324 4.39 4.52 4.08
N GLU A 325 4.85 3.97 5.20
CA GLU A 325 6.11 4.37 5.82
C GLU A 325 7.32 4.06 4.92
N ILE A 326 7.34 2.91 4.25
CA ILE A 326 8.39 2.57 3.28
C ILE A 326 8.39 3.57 2.14
N GLU A 327 7.23 3.83 1.52
CA GLU A 327 7.11 4.69 0.34
C GLU A 327 7.37 6.17 0.64
N THR A 328 7.01 6.65 1.83
CA THR A 328 7.09 8.08 2.18
C THR A 328 8.37 8.46 2.92
N LYS A 329 8.95 7.55 3.71
CA LYS A 329 10.07 7.85 4.60
C LYS A 329 11.41 7.29 4.12
N THR A 330 11.40 6.34 3.19
CA THR A 330 12.63 5.67 2.72
C THR A 330 12.83 5.84 1.23
N ARG A 331 14.04 5.50 0.76
CA ARG A 331 14.35 5.38 -0.67
C ARG A 331 14.17 3.96 -1.21
N PHE A 332 13.62 3.03 -0.42
CA PHE A 332 13.38 1.67 -0.87
C PHE A 332 12.36 1.64 -2.01
N ARG A 333 12.38 0.56 -2.80
CA ARG A 333 11.35 0.32 -3.81
C ARG A 333 10.02 -0.02 -3.13
N PRO A 334 8.88 0.29 -3.75
CA PRO A 334 7.57 -0.12 -3.25
C PRO A 334 7.54 -1.62 -2.96
N PRO A 335 7.00 -2.03 -1.79
CA PRO A 335 6.99 -3.44 -1.40
C PRO A 335 5.96 -4.25 -2.20
N ILE A 336 6.22 -5.55 -2.31
CA ILE A 336 5.21 -6.54 -2.68
C ILE A 336 4.25 -6.67 -1.49
N VAL A 337 2.99 -6.31 -1.71
CA VAL A 337 1.96 -6.41 -0.68
C VAL A 337 1.35 -7.81 -0.71
N ALA A 338 1.73 -8.65 0.27
CA ALA A 338 1.19 -9.98 0.48
C ALA A 338 -0.15 -9.93 1.23
N THR A 339 -1.09 -9.16 0.68
CA THR A 339 -2.51 -9.16 1.06
C THR A 339 -3.35 -9.10 -0.23
N GLY A 340 -4.55 -9.72 -0.23
CA GLY A 340 -5.43 -9.74 -1.40
C GLY A 340 -5.30 -11.01 -2.26
N LYS A 341 -5.25 -10.88 -3.59
CA LYS A 341 -5.21 -12.03 -4.52
C LYS A 341 -3.84 -12.72 -4.46
N ALA A 342 -3.82 -13.86 -3.80
CA ALA A 342 -2.65 -14.72 -3.59
C ALA A 342 -1.77 -14.90 -4.83
N ASP A 343 -2.34 -15.32 -5.97
CA ASP A 343 -1.57 -15.70 -7.15
C ASP A 343 -0.73 -14.54 -7.71
N TYR A 344 -1.25 -13.31 -7.63
CA TYR A 344 -0.60 -12.14 -8.19
C TYR A 344 0.72 -11.79 -7.49
N TRP A 345 0.67 -11.62 -6.16
CA TRP A 345 1.86 -11.21 -5.41
C TRP A 345 2.87 -12.37 -5.30
N ARG A 346 2.38 -13.62 -5.26
CA ARG A 346 3.21 -14.82 -5.25
C ARG A 346 4.00 -14.97 -6.55
N GLU A 347 3.38 -14.80 -7.70
CA GLU A 347 4.09 -14.85 -8.99
C GLU A 347 5.19 -13.78 -9.06
N ILE A 348 4.91 -12.56 -8.60
CA ILE A 348 5.89 -11.47 -8.55
C ILE A 348 7.05 -11.84 -7.63
N LEU A 349 6.76 -12.37 -6.43
CA LEU A 349 7.77 -12.79 -5.47
C LEU A 349 8.65 -13.90 -6.06
N PHE A 350 8.05 -14.96 -6.61
CA PHE A 350 8.76 -16.09 -7.21
C PHE A 350 9.73 -15.64 -8.31
N ARG A 351 9.24 -14.82 -9.26
CA ARG A 351 10.08 -14.26 -10.33
C ARG A 351 11.23 -13.44 -9.79
N LYS A 352 10.98 -12.58 -8.80
CA LYS A 352 12.03 -11.77 -8.19
C LYS A 352 13.07 -12.62 -7.48
N LEU A 353 12.66 -13.60 -6.68
CA LEU A 353 13.58 -14.54 -6.00
C LEU A 353 14.48 -15.28 -7.00
N ARG A 354 13.90 -15.82 -8.08
CA ARG A 354 14.67 -16.49 -9.15
C ARG A 354 15.73 -15.57 -9.76
N LEU A 355 15.40 -14.31 -10.01
CA LEU A 355 16.36 -13.33 -10.51
C LEU A 355 17.50 -13.04 -9.51
N ILE A 356 17.24 -13.12 -8.20
CA ILE A 356 18.30 -13.01 -7.17
C ILE A 356 19.27 -14.20 -7.29
N TYR A 357 18.73 -15.41 -7.31
CA TYR A 357 19.53 -16.64 -7.36
C TYR A 357 20.36 -16.80 -8.62
N CYS A 358 19.82 -16.38 -9.76
CA CYS A 358 20.55 -16.42 -11.03
C CYS A 358 21.68 -15.39 -11.11
N GLN A 359 21.89 -14.56 -10.08
CA GLN A 359 22.87 -13.46 -10.06
C GLN A 359 22.74 -12.48 -11.24
N GLU A 360 21.59 -12.48 -11.91
CA GLU A 360 21.31 -11.59 -13.04
C GLU A 360 20.93 -10.18 -12.60
N LEU A 361 20.85 -9.95 -11.29
CA LEU A 361 20.51 -8.64 -10.72
C LEU A 361 21.78 -7.87 -10.33
N PRO A 362 21.87 -6.56 -10.68
CA PRO A 362 23.03 -5.73 -10.35
C PRO A 362 23.35 -5.70 -8.85
N ARG A 363 24.64 -5.75 -8.50
CA ARG A 363 25.12 -5.73 -7.09
C ARG A 363 24.76 -4.45 -6.32
N GLU A 364 24.39 -3.37 -7.01
CA GLU A 364 24.03 -2.06 -6.42
C GLU A 364 22.51 -1.84 -6.30
N ARG A 365 21.72 -2.91 -6.31
CA ARG A 365 20.25 -2.82 -6.23
C ARG A 365 19.74 -2.62 -4.79
N LEU A 366 18.57 -2.01 -4.70
CA LEU A 366 17.76 -2.02 -3.48
C LEU A 366 17.15 -3.42 -3.26
N PRO A 367 16.98 -3.85 -2.00
CA PRO A 367 16.38 -5.14 -1.68
C PRO A 367 14.97 -5.26 -2.23
N VAL A 368 14.56 -6.49 -2.53
CA VAL A 368 13.15 -6.82 -2.72
C VAL A 368 12.48 -6.78 -1.36
N ILE A 369 11.34 -6.08 -1.24
CA ILE A 369 10.61 -5.99 0.02
C ILE A 369 9.27 -6.69 -0.14
N VAL A 370 8.90 -7.52 0.82
CA VAL A 370 7.58 -8.16 0.93
C VAL A 370 6.98 -7.74 2.26
N VAL A 371 5.75 -7.24 2.26
CA VAL A 371 5.01 -6.88 3.48
C VAL A 371 3.70 -7.64 3.49
N GLY A 372 3.42 -8.39 4.56
CA GLY A 372 2.23 -9.22 4.65
C GLY A 372 1.82 -9.52 6.07
N THR A 373 0.59 -10.04 6.23
CA THR A 373 0.16 -10.51 7.54
C THR A 373 0.81 -11.84 7.88
N TYR A 374 1.02 -12.13 9.17
CA TYR A 374 1.52 -13.44 9.61
C TYR A 374 0.68 -14.58 9.06
N GLY A 375 -0.65 -14.44 9.04
CA GLY A 375 -1.55 -15.46 8.50
C GLY A 375 -1.41 -15.72 6.99
N GLU A 376 -0.94 -14.75 6.20
CA GLU A 376 -0.69 -14.97 4.76
C GLU A 376 0.73 -15.50 4.51
N LEU A 377 1.73 -14.91 5.16
CA LEU A 377 3.14 -15.26 4.99
C LEU A 377 3.48 -16.64 5.56
N SER A 378 2.75 -17.11 6.57
CA SER A 378 2.98 -18.42 7.21
C SER A 378 2.30 -19.59 6.46
N LYS A 379 1.66 -19.34 5.31
CA LYS A 379 1.02 -20.42 4.53
C LYS A 379 2.06 -21.33 3.89
N SER A 380 1.80 -22.64 3.88
CA SER A 380 2.64 -23.63 3.19
C SER A 380 2.94 -23.27 1.74
N SER A 381 1.97 -22.70 1.03
CA SER A 381 2.15 -22.28 -0.36
C SER A 381 3.21 -21.17 -0.54
N VAL A 382 3.48 -20.38 0.51
CA VAL A 382 4.53 -19.35 0.48
C VAL A 382 5.89 -19.97 0.78
N THR A 383 5.95 -20.85 1.78
CA THR A 383 7.15 -21.64 2.09
C THR A 383 7.61 -22.43 0.85
N ASN A 384 6.70 -23.20 0.25
CA ASN A 384 6.99 -24.00 -0.95
C ASN A 384 7.44 -23.11 -2.11
N LEU A 385 6.83 -21.93 -2.30
CA LEU A 385 7.21 -21.00 -3.35
C LEU A 385 8.64 -20.48 -3.17
N ILE A 386 9.04 -20.18 -1.94
CA ILE A 386 10.40 -19.75 -1.62
C ILE A 386 11.37 -20.89 -1.92
N ASP A 387 11.04 -22.11 -1.49
CA ASP A 387 11.89 -23.30 -1.71
C ASP A 387 12.02 -23.62 -3.21
N ASP A 388 10.92 -23.59 -3.98
CA ASP A 388 10.89 -23.77 -5.44
C ASP A 388 11.70 -22.69 -6.18
N ALA A 389 11.77 -21.48 -5.62
CA ALA A 389 12.58 -20.40 -6.17
C ALA A 389 14.08 -20.57 -5.92
N GLY A 390 14.49 -21.50 -5.05
CA GLY A 390 15.86 -21.76 -4.65
C GLY A 390 16.18 -21.51 -3.17
N GLY A 391 15.18 -21.10 -2.37
CA GLY A 391 15.31 -20.75 -0.95
C GLY A 391 15.25 -19.24 -0.67
N LEU A 392 15.69 -18.82 0.53
CA LEU A 392 15.96 -17.41 0.81
C LEU A 392 17.36 -16.99 0.36
N PRO A 393 17.52 -15.80 -0.27
CA PRO A 393 18.83 -15.24 -0.55
C PRO A 393 19.69 -15.16 0.71
N GLU A 394 21.01 -15.34 0.57
CA GLU A 394 21.96 -15.33 1.69
C GLU A 394 21.84 -14.04 2.53
N GLN A 395 21.68 -12.89 1.89
CA GLN A 395 21.50 -11.60 2.57
C GLN A 395 20.01 -11.26 2.71
N SER A 396 19.27 -12.07 3.46
CA SER A 396 17.84 -11.87 3.75
C SER A 396 17.59 -11.40 5.18
N LEU A 397 16.60 -10.51 5.34
CA LEU A 397 16.16 -9.97 6.62
C LEU A 397 14.68 -10.28 6.86
N LEU A 398 14.38 -10.87 8.02
CA LEU A 398 13.02 -10.91 8.57
C LEU A 398 12.84 -9.74 9.53
N ILE A 399 11.80 -8.94 9.32
CA ILE A 399 11.30 -7.95 10.28
C ILE A 399 9.94 -8.43 10.78
N ALA A 400 9.84 -8.79 12.06
CA ALA A 400 8.62 -9.24 12.70
C ALA A 400 8.08 -8.14 13.63
N ASP A 401 7.04 -7.43 13.19
CA ASP A 401 6.37 -6.43 14.01
C ASP A 401 5.36 -7.09 14.95
N GLU A 402 5.27 -6.60 16.18
CA GLU A 402 4.55 -7.27 17.26
C GLU A 402 5.02 -8.74 17.40
N VAL A 403 6.34 -8.91 17.54
CA VAL A 403 7.06 -10.20 17.40
C VAL A 403 6.51 -11.34 18.26
N HIS A 404 5.96 -11.07 19.44
CA HIS A 404 5.36 -12.10 20.29
C HIS A 404 4.24 -12.89 19.56
N ALA A 405 3.63 -12.33 18.51
CA ALA A 405 2.61 -13.02 17.73
C ALA A 405 3.20 -14.26 17.06
N THR A 406 4.47 -14.23 16.63
CA THR A 406 5.12 -15.35 15.93
C THR A 406 5.34 -16.57 16.81
N GLY A 407 5.19 -16.45 18.13
CA GLY A 407 5.24 -17.60 19.04
C GLY A 407 4.05 -18.55 18.89
N ALA A 408 2.95 -18.12 18.27
CA ALA A 408 1.81 -19.00 18.02
C ALA A 408 2.14 -20.02 16.91
N GLU A 409 1.83 -21.29 17.12
CA GLU A 409 2.15 -22.41 16.21
C GLU A 409 1.78 -22.13 14.74
N VAL A 410 0.62 -21.50 14.52
CA VAL A 410 0.12 -21.13 13.17
C VAL A 410 1.00 -20.12 12.44
N TYR A 411 1.80 -19.32 13.15
CA TYR A 411 2.66 -18.28 12.60
C TYR A 411 4.14 -18.65 12.60
N GLN A 412 4.55 -19.69 13.32
CA GLN A 412 5.96 -20.11 13.40
C GLN A 412 6.57 -20.46 12.04
N ARG A 413 5.77 -20.83 11.02
CA ARG A 413 6.27 -21.12 9.67
C ARG A 413 6.97 -19.94 8.97
N ILE A 414 6.73 -18.70 9.42
CA ILE A 414 7.47 -17.54 8.92
C ILE A 414 8.91 -17.49 9.46
N LEU A 415 9.17 -18.14 10.61
CA LEU A 415 10.45 -18.18 11.31
C LEU A 415 11.40 -19.20 10.66
N ARG A 416 11.75 -18.98 9.40
CA ARG A 416 12.67 -19.86 8.69
C ARG A 416 14.10 -19.66 9.19
N ASP A 417 14.87 -20.74 9.33
CA ASP A 417 16.24 -20.65 9.84
C ASP A 417 17.24 -20.05 8.85
N ASP A 418 16.89 -20.03 7.55
CA ASP A 418 17.73 -19.50 6.46
C ASP A 418 17.71 -17.97 6.34
N PHE A 419 17.02 -17.25 7.23
CA PHE A 419 17.19 -15.79 7.38
C PHE A 419 18.51 -15.45 8.07
N PHE A 420 19.34 -14.65 7.40
CA PHE A 420 20.63 -14.20 7.95
C PHE A 420 20.48 -13.11 9.00
N TYR A 421 19.57 -12.15 8.77
CA TYR A 421 19.23 -11.13 9.74
C TYR A 421 17.81 -11.34 10.26
N ARG A 422 17.60 -11.19 11.58
CA ARG A 422 16.30 -11.42 12.23
C ARG A 422 16.00 -10.30 13.21
N LEU A 423 15.08 -9.42 12.85
CA LEU A 423 14.70 -8.25 13.64
C LEU A 423 13.29 -8.42 14.21
N GLY A 424 13.18 -8.55 15.52
CA GLY A 424 11.90 -8.53 16.23
C GLY A 424 11.58 -7.12 16.74
N LEU A 425 10.33 -6.68 16.62
CA LEU A 425 9.86 -5.41 17.20
C LEU A 425 8.70 -5.68 18.13
N SER A 426 8.77 -5.21 19.38
CA SER A 426 7.60 -5.24 20.27
C SER A 426 7.77 -4.24 21.40
N ALA A 427 6.64 -3.82 22.00
CA ALA A 427 6.69 -3.19 23.31
C ALA A 427 6.64 -4.22 24.45
N THR A 428 6.22 -5.45 24.14
CA THR A 428 5.98 -6.54 25.10
C THR A 428 6.36 -7.86 24.43
N PRO A 429 7.66 -8.20 24.37
CA PRO A 429 8.13 -9.41 23.69
C PRO A 429 7.76 -10.70 24.43
N ILE A 430 7.50 -10.62 25.74
CA ILE A 430 7.11 -11.76 26.59
C ILE A 430 5.60 -12.01 26.47
N ARG A 431 5.20 -13.28 26.30
CA ARG A 431 3.80 -13.70 26.28
C ARG A 431 3.37 -14.17 27.67
N PRO A 432 2.42 -13.47 28.33
CA PRO A 432 1.90 -13.93 29.61
C PRO A 432 1.21 -15.30 29.45
N TYR A 433 1.53 -16.23 30.34
CA TYR A 433 0.94 -17.58 30.38
C TYR A 433 1.25 -18.47 29.16
N ASP A 434 2.27 -18.14 28.37
CA ASP A 434 2.77 -18.95 27.24
C ASP A 434 4.31 -18.89 27.21
N GLU A 435 4.93 -19.64 28.12
CA GLU A 435 6.38 -19.71 28.29
C GLU A 435 7.06 -20.32 27.07
N GLU A 436 6.53 -21.43 26.55
CA GLU A 436 7.04 -22.12 25.35
C GLU A 436 7.04 -21.19 24.12
N GLY A 437 5.93 -20.49 23.86
CA GLY A 437 5.85 -19.53 22.77
C GLY A 437 6.75 -18.30 22.98
N THR A 438 7.09 -17.95 24.22
CA THR A 438 8.04 -16.88 24.52
C THR A 438 9.48 -17.34 24.25
N GLU A 439 9.83 -18.54 24.67
CA GLU A 439 11.14 -19.15 24.47
C GLU A 439 11.47 -19.28 22.98
N ILE A 440 10.54 -19.80 22.17
CA ILE A 440 10.69 -19.90 20.70
C ILE A 440 11.03 -18.55 20.07
N VAL A 441 10.35 -17.48 20.50
CA VAL A 441 10.58 -16.13 19.97
C VAL A 441 11.94 -15.60 20.41
N LEU A 442 12.29 -15.73 21.69
CA LEU A 442 13.57 -15.24 22.20
C LEU A 442 14.74 -15.98 21.54
N ASP A 443 14.65 -17.30 21.43
CA ASP A 443 15.70 -18.14 20.85
C ASP A 443 15.90 -17.83 19.36
N TYR A 444 14.82 -17.74 18.59
CA TYR A 444 14.91 -17.51 17.15
C TYR A 444 15.51 -16.13 16.82
N PHE A 445 15.13 -15.09 17.57
CA PHE A 445 15.62 -13.72 17.35
C PHE A 445 16.91 -13.39 18.11
N GLY A 446 17.42 -14.26 18.99
CA GLY A 446 18.65 -13.99 19.76
C GLY A 446 18.44 -13.05 20.96
N GLY A 447 17.23 -13.05 21.54
CA GLY A 447 16.89 -12.28 22.73
C GLY A 447 16.66 -10.78 22.49
N ILE A 448 16.51 -10.04 23.58
CA ILE A 448 16.32 -8.58 23.55
C ILE A 448 17.70 -7.91 23.48
N VAL A 449 17.99 -7.23 22.38
CA VAL A 449 19.28 -6.54 22.17
C VAL A 449 19.23 -5.07 22.54
N TYR A 450 18.03 -4.51 22.64
CA TYR A 450 17.81 -3.14 23.05
C TYR A 450 16.41 -2.99 23.67
N GLU A 451 16.33 -2.25 24.78
CA GLU A 451 15.08 -1.95 25.47
C GLU A 451 14.92 -0.44 25.65
N PHE A 452 13.71 0.04 25.39
CA PHE A 452 13.31 1.43 25.59
C PHE A 452 11.87 1.46 26.10
N THR A 453 11.74 1.59 27.40
CA THR A 453 10.48 1.43 28.12
C THR A 453 9.56 2.63 27.96
N LEU A 454 8.32 2.49 28.46
CA LEU A 454 7.39 3.63 28.50
C LEU A 454 7.91 4.75 29.41
N GLU A 455 8.59 4.39 30.50
CA GLU A 455 9.21 5.35 31.43
C GLU A 455 10.31 6.14 30.75
N ASP A 456 11.19 5.47 29.99
CA ASP A 456 12.25 6.13 29.21
C ASP A 456 11.66 7.08 28.17
N ALA A 457 10.59 6.67 27.49
CA ALA A 457 9.92 7.48 26.49
C ALA A 457 9.28 8.76 27.08
N ILE A 458 8.74 8.67 28.29
CA ILE A 458 8.20 9.83 29.02
C ILE A 458 9.34 10.73 29.52
N ALA A 459 10.40 10.14 30.09
CA ALA A 459 11.57 10.88 30.58
C ALA A 459 12.30 11.63 29.44
N ALA A 460 12.34 11.06 28.25
CA ALA A 460 12.90 11.67 27.05
C ALA A 460 11.98 12.73 26.41
N GLY A 461 10.78 12.99 26.96
CA GLY A 461 9.81 13.94 26.43
C GLY A 461 9.20 13.53 25.08
N ILE A 462 9.27 12.25 24.71
CA ILE A 462 8.69 11.69 23.50
C ILE A 462 7.19 11.42 23.69
N LEU A 463 6.83 10.97 24.89
CA LEU A 463 5.46 10.75 25.33
C LEU A 463 5.11 11.75 26.43
N CYS A 464 3.83 12.11 26.55
CA CYS A 464 3.37 13.01 27.60
C CYS A 464 3.31 12.32 28.97
N GLN A 465 3.52 13.12 30.02
CA GLN A 465 3.13 12.74 31.38
C GLN A 465 1.61 12.71 31.48
N TYR A 466 1.08 11.86 32.36
CA TYR A 466 -0.36 11.68 32.53
C TYR A 466 -0.68 11.30 33.97
N ASP A 467 -1.87 11.71 34.41
CA ASP A 467 -2.43 11.29 35.69
C ASP A 467 -3.25 10.01 35.52
N TYR A 468 -3.01 9.04 36.40
CA TYR A 468 -3.70 7.75 36.35
C TYR A 468 -4.65 7.60 37.53
N HIS A 469 -5.96 7.63 37.23
CA HIS A 469 -7.01 7.49 38.22
C HIS A 469 -7.75 6.15 38.07
N VAL A 470 -7.79 5.36 39.15
CA VAL A 470 -8.48 4.06 39.19
C VAL A 470 -9.79 4.20 39.94
N TYR A 471 -10.90 3.98 39.25
CA TYR A 471 -12.24 3.96 39.84
C TYR A 471 -12.75 2.51 39.94
N VAL A 472 -12.99 2.06 41.16
CA VAL A 472 -13.45 0.68 41.43
C VAL A 472 -14.97 0.66 41.56
N THR A 473 -15.61 -0.37 40.99
CA THR A 473 -17.06 -0.61 41.09
C THR A 473 -17.35 -2.10 41.29
N THR A 474 -18.55 -2.41 41.77
CA THR A 474 -19.03 -3.78 41.99
C THR A 474 -20.01 -4.22 40.92
N LEU A 475 -20.17 -5.54 40.74
CA LEU A 475 -21.28 -6.09 39.95
C LEU A 475 -22.60 -5.91 40.69
N THR A 476 -23.71 -5.86 39.96
CA THR A 476 -25.04 -6.00 40.57
C THR A 476 -25.25 -7.45 41.04
N ASP A 477 -26.23 -7.68 41.92
CA ASP A 477 -26.52 -9.03 42.41
C ASP A 477 -26.87 -10.00 41.27
N GLU A 478 -27.62 -9.53 40.26
CA GLU A 478 -27.95 -10.32 39.08
C GLU A 478 -26.73 -10.66 38.21
N GLU A 479 -25.84 -9.68 37.98
CA GLU A 479 -24.60 -9.88 37.23
C GLU A 479 -23.66 -10.83 37.98
N HIS A 480 -23.57 -10.68 39.30
CA HIS A 480 -22.75 -11.54 40.17
C HIS A 480 -23.26 -12.98 40.17
N ALA A 481 -24.57 -13.20 40.25
CA ALA A 481 -25.17 -14.53 40.17
C ALA A 481 -24.85 -15.21 38.82
N LYS A 482 -24.99 -14.50 37.69
CA LYS A 482 -24.61 -15.00 36.36
C LYS A 482 -23.12 -15.34 36.28
N PHE A 483 -22.27 -14.48 36.86
CA PHE A 483 -20.82 -14.69 36.91
C PHE A 483 -20.45 -15.97 37.68
N GLN A 484 -21.09 -16.21 38.83
CA GLN A 484 -20.88 -17.43 39.61
C GLN A 484 -21.35 -18.68 38.86
N GLN A 485 -22.52 -18.62 38.21
CA GLN A 485 -23.02 -19.75 37.40
C GLN A 485 -22.05 -20.13 36.27
N LEU A 486 -21.51 -19.14 35.55
CA LEU A 486 -20.50 -19.40 34.51
C LEU A 486 -19.21 -19.96 35.10
N THR A 487 -18.78 -19.45 36.26
CA THR A 487 -17.58 -19.94 36.95
C THR A 487 -17.73 -21.41 37.35
N ALA A 488 -18.89 -21.81 37.89
CA ALA A 488 -19.17 -23.20 38.22
C ALA A 488 -19.16 -24.10 36.97
N LYS A 489 -19.74 -23.65 35.85
CA LYS A 489 -19.71 -24.37 34.58
C LYS A 489 -18.29 -24.53 34.04
N ILE A 490 -17.48 -23.48 34.08
CA ILE A 490 -16.07 -23.52 33.66
C ILE A 490 -15.31 -24.54 34.52
N ALA A 491 -15.44 -24.47 35.84
CA ALA A 491 -14.79 -25.39 36.77
C ALA A 491 -15.15 -26.86 36.48
N SER A 492 -16.42 -27.15 36.17
CA SER A 492 -16.86 -28.51 35.83
C SER A 492 -16.27 -29.08 34.53
N LEU A 493 -15.73 -28.22 33.65
CA LEU A 493 -15.22 -28.59 32.33
C LEU A 493 -13.70 -28.59 32.25
N LEU A 494 -12.97 -28.11 33.27
CA LEU A 494 -11.49 -28.02 33.26
C LEU A 494 -10.81 -29.38 33.03
N ASN A 495 -11.42 -30.47 33.48
CA ASN A 495 -10.89 -31.83 33.33
C ASN A 495 -11.43 -32.58 32.10
N ARG A 496 -12.18 -31.91 31.22
CA ARG A 496 -12.75 -32.50 30.01
C ARG A 496 -12.04 -31.96 28.78
N ASP A 497 -11.95 -32.77 27.73
CA ASP A 497 -11.39 -32.35 26.44
C ASP A 497 -12.42 -31.55 25.61
N GLU A 498 -13.01 -30.51 26.21
CA GLU A 498 -14.00 -29.60 25.60
C GLU A 498 -13.41 -28.18 25.47
N ARG A 499 -12.25 -28.04 24.85
CA ARG A 499 -11.49 -26.76 24.76
C ARG A 499 -12.33 -25.60 24.19
N ASP A 500 -13.07 -25.83 23.12
CA ASP A 500 -13.89 -24.78 22.48
C ASP A 500 -15.00 -24.28 23.39
N ARG A 501 -15.64 -25.19 24.13
CA ARG A 501 -16.71 -24.86 25.07
C ARG A 501 -16.18 -24.09 26.27
N LEU A 502 -15.02 -24.50 26.79
CA LEU A 502 -14.32 -23.81 27.87
C LEU A 502 -13.93 -22.38 27.44
N HIS A 503 -13.41 -22.23 26.23
CA HIS A 503 -13.07 -20.94 25.64
C HIS A 503 -14.29 -20.02 25.54
N HIS A 504 -15.40 -20.53 24.99
CA HIS A 504 -16.64 -19.77 24.85
C HIS A 504 -17.21 -19.32 26.21
N LEU A 505 -17.26 -20.20 27.21
CA LEU A 505 -17.74 -19.84 28.56
C LEU A 505 -16.85 -18.79 29.24
N THR A 506 -15.53 -18.88 29.03
CA THR A 506 -14.57 -17.90 29.56
C THR A 506 -14.80 -16.51 28.95
N ILE A 507 -15.07 -16.44 27.64
CA ILE A 507 -15.45 -15.20 26.95
C ILE A 507 -16.75 -14.63 27.52
N GLN A 508 -17.78 -15.47 27.70
CA GLN A 508 -19.06 -15.02 28.28
C GLN A 508 -18.88 -14.47 29.69
N ARG A 509 -18.08 -15.13 30.53
CA ARG A 509 -17.80 -14.68 31.90
C ARG A 509 -17.06 -13.34 31.90
N ALA A 510 -16.05 -13.18 31.06
CA ALA A 510 -15.31 -11.93 30.92
C ALA A 510 -16.21 -10.79 30.42
N LYS A 511 -17.20 -11.08 29.55
CA LYS A 511 -18.16 -10.08 29.06
C LYS A 511 -18.93 -9.42 30.20
N ILE A 512 -19.38 -10.18 31.20
CA ILE A 512 -20.11 -9.65 32.37
C ILE A 512 -19.31 -8.55 33.08
N ILE A 513 -18.02 -8.78 33.34
CA ILE A 513 -17.16 -7.77 33.98
C ILE A 513 -16.96 -6.55 33.08
N LYS A 514 -16.78 -6.76 31.77
CA LYS A 514 -16.53 -5.67 30.81
C LYS A 514 -17.76 -4.78 30.61
N SER A 515 -18.96 -5.36 30.54
CA SER A 515 -20.22 -4.67 30.31
C SER A 515 -21.01 -4.36 31.59
N ALA A 516 -20.39 -4.44 32.76
CA ALA A 516 -21.06 -4.24 34.05
C ALA A 516 -21.81 -2.90 34.10
N THR A 517 -23.08 -2.94 34.47
CA THR A 517 -23.99 -1.78 34.40
C THR A 517 -23.53 -0.65 35.31
N THR A 518 -22.96 -0.98 36.46
CA THR A 518 -22.46 0.00 37.44
C THR A 518 -21.33 0.87 36.90
N LYS A 519 -20.55 0.40 35.90
CA LYS A 519 -19.52 1.22 35.23
C LYS A 519 -20.11 2.42 34.49
N ILE A 520 -21.31 2.28 33.94
CA ILE A 520 -21.98 3.38 33.24
C ILE A 520 -22.41 4.45 34.25
N ASN A 521 -22.85 4.06 35.44
CA ASN A 521 -23.19 5.00 36.52
C ASN A 521 -21.93 5.67 37.10
N LEU A 522 -20.82 4.95 37.15
CA LEU A 522 -19.53 5.51 37.57
C LEU A 522 -18.97 6.50 36.56
N LEU A 523 -19.15 6.22 35.26
CA LEU A 523 -18.78 7.14 34.18
C LEU A 523 -19.45 8.50 34.36
N ASP A 524 -20.72 8.54 34.78
CA ASP A 524 -21.42 9.80 35.03
C ASP A 524 -20.75 10.66 36.11
N ARG A 525 -20.12 10.03 37.12
CA ARG A 525 -19.33 10.73 38.15
C ARG A 525 -18.01 11.22 37.59
N ILE A 526 -17.30 10.37 36.87
CA ILE A 526 -16.02 10.72 36.24
C ILE A 526 -16.19 11.92 35.30
N LEU A 527 -17.25 11.94 34.49
CA LEU A 527 -17.54 13.02 33.56
C LEU A 527 -17.95 14.33 34.24
N ASN A 528 -18.38 14.29 35.51
CA ASN A 528 -18.68 15.51 36.27
C ASN A 528 -17.39 16.13 36.83
N ASP A 529 -16.50 15.28 37.34
CA ASP A 529 -15.20 15.72 37.87
C ASP A 529 -14.25 16.14 36.72
N TYR A 530 -14.33 15.45 35.58
CA TYR A 530 -13.53 15.65 34.39
C TYR A 530 -14.42 15.70 33.15
N PRO A 531 -14.94 16.88 32.76
CA PRO A 531 -15.70 17.04 31.53
C PRO A 531 -14.87 16.59 30.31
N PRO A 532 -15.49 15.87 29.36
CA PRO A 532 -14.77 15.32 28.22
C PRO A 532 -14.25 16.44 27.31
N GLN A 533 -12.94 16.47 27.12
CA GLN A 533 -12.25 17.35 26.18
C GLN A 533 -11.39 16.48 25.28
N GLN A 534 -11.76 16.36 23.99
CA GLN A 534 -11.16 15.39 23.06
C GLN A 534 -10.90 14.03 23.75
N ALA A 535 -11.94 13.54 24.43
CA ALA A 535 -11.87 12.37 25.28
C ALA A 535 -12.06 11.09 24.47
N MET A 536 -11.29 10.06 24.78
CA MET A 536 -11.39 8.77 24.14
C MET A 536 -11.93 7.74 25.12
N ILE A 537 -13.09 7.16 24.83
CA ILE A 537 -13.80 6.27 25.75
C ILE A 537 -13.85 4.86 25.16
N TYR A 538 -13.19 3.90 25.82
CA TYR A 538 -13.10 2.52 25.37
C TYR A 538 -14.18 1.65 26.01
N CYS A 539 -15.00 1.04 25.16
CA CYS A 539 -16.18 0.25 25.53
C CYS A 539 -16.01 -1.23 25.19
N ALA A 540 -16.77 -2.08 25.89
CA ALA A 540 -16.77 -3.52 25.74
C ALA A 540 -17.35 -3.99 24.40
N ASP A 541 -18.48 -3.39 24.03
CA ASP A 541 -19.27 -3.74 22.85
C ASP A 541 -20.05 -2.52 22.32
N ILE A 542 -20.70 -2.73 21.17
CA ILE A 542 -21.46 -1.70 20.45
C ILE A 542 -22.66 -1.22 21.26
N ASP A 543 -23.29 -2.10 22.05
CA ASP A 543 -24.41 -1.74 22.90
C ASP A 543 -23.98 -0.75 23.99
N GLN A 544 -22.89 -1.06 24.72
CA GLN A 544 -22.32 -0.16 25.71
C GLN A 544 -21.88 1.17 25.09
N ALA A 545 -21.23 1.13 23.92
CA ALA A 545 -20.83 2.32 23.20
C ALA A 545 -22.04 3.20 22.81
N THR A 546 -23.12 2.60 22.33
CA THR A 546 -24.34 3.31 21.95
C THR A 546 -25.01 3.96 23.16
N GLN A 547 -25.07 3.26 24.29
CA GLN A 547 -25.60 3.81 25.55
C GLN A 547 -24.79 5.02 26.03
N ILE A 548 -23.45 4.92 25.98
CA ILE A 548 -22.55 5.99 26.41
C ILE A 548 -22.64 7.20 25.47
N SER A 549 -22.61 6.99 24.16
CA SER A 549 -22.75 8.07 23.18
C SER A 549 -24.05 8.82 23.40
N LYS A 550 -25.17 8.12 23.60
CA LYS A 550 -26.47 8.75 23.88
C LYS A 550 -26.44 9.58 25.16
N ARG A 551 -25.85 9.07 26.25
CA ARG A 551 -25.74 9.81 27.52
C ARG A 551 -24.90 11.07 27.37
N LEU A 552 -23.77 10.99 26.66
CA LEU A 552 -22.91 12.16 26.43
C LEU A 552 -23.60 13.21 25.56
N SER A 553 -24.28 12.80 24.49
CA SER A 553 -25.05 13.72 23.64
C SER A 553 -26.20 14.38 24.41
N GLN A 554 -26.87 13.67 25.32
CA GLN A 554 -27.90 14.24 26.19
C GLN A 554 -27.36 15.29 27.16
N ARG A 555 -26.07 15.21 27.51
CA ARG A 555 -25.36 16.23 28.30
C ARG A 555 -24.83 17.40 27.46
N GLY A 556 -25.06 17.39 26.14
CA GLY A 556 -24.67 18.46 25.23
C GLY A 556 -23.29 18.29 24.60
N PHE A 557 -22.63 17.14 24.73
CA PHE A 557 -21.32 16.89 24.13
C PHE A 557 -21.44 16.38 22.68
N ASN A 558 -20.53 16.83 21.82
CA ASN A 558 -20.38 16.35 20.46
C ASN A 558 -19.62 15.02 20.47
N VAL A 559 -20.33 13.93 20.21
CA VAL A 559 -19.78 12.58 20.33
C VAL A 559 -20.00 11.78 19.07
N ALA A 560 -18.98 11.02 18.67
CA ALA A 560 -19.10 10.01 17.64
C ALA A 560 -18.78 8.62 18.20
N ARG A 561 -19.47 7.60 17.70
CA ARG A 561 -19.12 6.20 17.91
C ARG A 561 -18.11 5.78 16.85
N TYR A 562 -17.15 4.93 17.22
CA TYR A 562 -16.15 4.36 16.31
C TYR A 562 -16.09 2.84 16.47
N SER A 563 -16.58 2.11 15.48
CA SER A 563 -16.50 0.66 15.36
C SER A 563 -16.04 0.21 13.97
N SER A 564 -15.77 -1.09 13.82
CA SER A 564 -15.47 -1.71 12.53
C SER A 564 -16.62 -1.66 11.52
N GLU A 565 -17.86 -1.40 11.99
CA GLU A 565 -19.07 -1.41 11.16
C GLU A 565 -19.41 -0.02 10.58
N ASP A 566 -18.71 1.04 11.01
CA ASP A 566 -19.01 2.41 10.58
C ASP A 566 -18.38 2.72 9.21
N CYS A 567 -19.17 3.27 8.28
CA CYS A 567 -18.72 3.57 6.91
C CYS A 567 -17.79 4.80 6.80
N ASP A 568 -17.80 5.70 7.79
CA ASP A 568 -17.13 7.00 7.74
C ASP A 568 -15.97 7.16 8.74
N ARG A 569 -15.26 6.06 9.05
CA ARG A 569 -14.18 6.02 10.07
C ARG A 569 -13.12 7.11 9.91
N ASN A 570 -12.68 7.40 8.68
CA ASN A 570 -11.69 8.45 8.43
C ASN A 570 -12.23 9.86 8.70
N THR A 571 -13.50 10.10 8.37
CA THR A 571 -14.17 11.39 8.63
C THR A 571 -14.31 11.61 10.14
N ILE A 572 -14.66 10.56 10.89
CA ILE A 572 -14.79 10.60 12.35
C ILE A 572 -13.44 10.95 13.00
N LEU A 573 -12.36 10.27 12.61
CA LEU A 573 -11.02 10.56 13.13
C LEU A 573 -10.56 11.97 12.76
N THR A 574 -10.87 12.43 11.54
CA THR A 574 -10.54 13.79 11.09
C THR A 574 -11.28 14.84 11.90
N ASN A 575 -12.56 14.63 12.19
CA ASN A 575 -13.36 15.55 13.00
C ASN A 575 -12.88 15.59 14.45
N PHE A 576 -12.50 14.44 15.00
CA PHE A 576 -11.90 14.34 16.33
C PHE A 576 -10.55 15.08 16.39
N ALA A 577 -9.67 14.85 15.40
CA ALA A 577 -8.38 15.53 15.29
C ALA A 577 -8.49 17.06 15.20
N LYS A 578 -9.54 17.56 14.53
CA LYS A 578 -9.83 18.99 14.40
C LYS A 578 -10.52 19.61 15.63
N GLY A 579 -10.87 18.81 16.62
CA GLY A 579 -11.57 19.26 17.82
C GLY A 579 -13.06 19.53 17.62
N TYR A 580 -13.68 19.02 16.54
CA TYR A 580 -15.13 19.11 16.35
C TYR A 580 -15.92 18.11 17.20
N LEU A 581 -15.23 17.12 17.79
CA LEU A 581 -15.81 16.13 18.68
C LEU A 581 -15.16 16.25 20.06
N ASP A 582 -16.00 16.36 21.08
CA ASP A 582 -15.61 16.41 22.49
C ASP A 582 -15.23 15.00 22.99
N ALA A 583 -15.87 13.96 22.45
CA ALA A 583 -15.53 12.59 22.78
C ALA A 583 -15.67 11.61 21.59
N LEU A 584 -14.83 10.58 21.59
CA LEU A 584 -14.88 9.44 20.69
C LEU A 584 -15.12 8.15 21.50
N VAL A 585 -16.22 7.46 21.22
CA VAL A 585 -16.59 6.22 21.91
C VAL A 585 -16.24 5.02 21.04
N ALA A 586 -15.21 4.28 21.43
CA ALA A 586 -14.59 3.25 20.61
C ALA A 586 -14.82 1.83 21.13
N VAL A 587 -14.98 0.88 20.20
CA VAL A 587 -15.13 -0.56 20.50
C VAL A 587 -14.02 -1.35 19.82
N LYS A 588 -13.01 -1.83 20.55
CA LYS A 588 -11.94 -2.77 20.13
C LYS A 588 -11.08 -2.42 18.89
N CYS A 589 -11.41 -1.37 18.14
CA CYS A 589 -10.85 -1.13 16.80
C CYS A 589 -9.78 -0.03 16.76
N LEU A 590 -9.34 0.46 17.92
CA LEU A 590 -8.28 1.48 18.04
C LEU A 590 -7.02 0.96 18.74
N ASP A 591 -7.00 -0.34 19.05
CA ASP A 591 -5.91 -0.97 19.78
C ASP A 591 -4.69 -1.23 18.89
N GLU A 592 -4.93 -1.51 17.60
CA GLU A 592 -3.92 -1.91 16.62
C GLU A 592 -4.16 -1.22 15.26
N GLY A 593 -3.10 -0.90 14.52
CA GLY A 593 -3.16 -0.42 13.12
C GLY A 593 -3.79 0.95 12.81
N VAL A 594 -4.36 1.67 13.78
CA VAL A 594 -4.94 3.02 13.55
C VAL A 594 -4.08 4.13 14.17
N ASP A 595 -3.86 5.21 13.43
CA ASP A 595 -3.24 6.44 13.97
C ASP A 595 -4.28 7.23 14.77
N ILE A 596 -4.07 7.34 16.09
CA ILE A 596 -4.98 8.04 16.99
C ILE A 596 -4.55 9.52 17.02
N PRO A 597 -5.44 10.48 16.72
CA PRO A 597 -5.16 11.90 16.86
C PRO A 597 -4.78 12.27 18.31
N SER A 598 -4.30 13.49 18.55
CA SER A 598 -4.03 13.97 19.91
C SER A 598 -5.26 13.79 20.81
N VAL A 599 -5.09 13.06 21.92
CA VAL A 599 -6.13 12.80 22.93
C VAL A 599 -5.71 13.50 24.22
N HIS A 600 -6.63 14.23 24.86
CA HIS A 600 -6.35 14.85 26.17
C HIS A 600 -6.79 13.97 27.34
N GLN A 601 -7.86 13.19 27.16
CA GLN A 601 -8.40 12.33 28.20
C GLN A 601 -8.72 10.94 27.64
N ALA A 602 -8.39 9.89 28.37
CA ALA A 602 -8.78 8.53 28.01
C ALA A 602 -9.51 7.84 29.16
N ILE A 603 -10.70 7.30 28.89
CA ILE A 603 -11.52 6.57 29.86
C ILE A 603 -11.63 5.13 29.38
N ILE A 604 -11.11 4.20 30.17
CA ILE A 604 -11.09 2.77 29.83
C ILE A 604 -12.13 2.05 30.68
N LEU A 605 -13.32 1.80 30.13
CA LEU A 605 -14.40 1.09 30.84
C LEU A 605 -14.28 -0.42 30.69
N ALA A 606 -13.76 -0.87 29.55
CA ALA A 606 -13.50 -2.27 29.27
C ALA A 606 -12.03 -2.46 28.90
N SER A 607 -11.24 -2.97 29.84
CA SER A 607 -9.91 -3.49 29.55
C SER A 607 -9.97 -4.99 29.33
N ASP A 608 -9.15 -5.47 28.41
CA ASP A 608 -8.80 -6.87 28.34
C ASP A 608 -7.81 -7.21 29.48
N ALA A 609 -7.75 -8.49 29.87
CA ALA A 609 -6.92 -8.94 30.99
C ALA A 609 -5.41 -8.93 30.65
N THR A 610 -5.06 -8.80 29.37
CA THR A 610 -3.68 -8.79 28.90
C THR A 610 -3.06 -7.41 29.07
N GLU A 611 -2.11 -7.33 30.02
CA GLU A 611 -1.26 -6.16 30.28
C GLU A 611 -0.70 -5.52 28.98
N ARG A 612 -0.39 -6.37 28.01
CA ARG A 612 0.03 -5.98 26.66
C ARG A 612 -0.93 -5.01 25.96
N GLN A 613 -2.22 -5.35 25.83
CA GLN A 613 -3.17 -4.49 25.11
C GLN A 613 -3.33 -3.16 25.83
N PHE A 614 -3.26 -3.19 27.17
CA PHE A 614 -3.29 -1.99 27.99
C PHE A 614 -2.07 -1.08 27.75
N ILE A 615 -0.85 -1.63 27.71
CA ILE A 615 0.38 -0.87 27.39
C ILE A 615 0.32 -0.28 25.98
N GLN A 616 -0.11 -1.07 24.99
CA GLN A 616 -0.20 -0.62 23.60
C GLN A 616 -1.20 0.51 23.42
N ARG A 617 -2.38 0.40 24.04
CA ARG A 617 -3.39 1.47 24.09
C ARG A 617 -2.80 2.74 24.71
N ARG A 618 -2.12 2.62 25.87
CA ARG A 618 -1.50 3.76 26.56
C ARG A 618 -0.51 4.51 25.68
N GLY A 619 0.48 3.84 25.11
CA GLY A 619 1.48 4.57 24.30
C GLY A 619 0.93 5.15 22.98
N ARG A 620 -0.27 4.77 22.55
CA ARG A 620 -0.97 5.48 21.44
C ARG A 620 -1.67 6.76 21.92
N ILE A 621 -2.25 6.74 23.12
CA ILE A 621 -2.88 7.91 23.75
C ILE A 621 -1.83 8.96 24.12
N LEU A 622 -0.67 8.52 24.62
CA LEU A 622 0.37 9.40 25.16
C LEU A 622 1.24 10.11 24.10
N ARG A 623 0.84 10.07 22.82
CA ARG A 623 1.59 10.73 21.74
C ARG A 623 1.47 12.24 21.88
N THR A 624 2.61 12.93 21.83
CA THR A 624 2.63 14.40 21.82
C THR A 624 2.06 14.92 20.50
N ALA A 625 1.14 15.89 20.57
CA ALA A 625 0.74 16.65 19.39
C ALA A 625 1.97 17.37 18.79
N PRO A 626 2.09 17.47 17.45
CA PRO A 626 3.10 18.36 16.87
C PRO A 626 2.85 19.76 17.42
N LYS A 627 3.88 20.38 18.02
CA LYS A 627 3.80 21.75 18.54
C LYS A 627 3.33 22.66 17.40
N ASN A 628 2.06 23.06 17.42
CA ASN A 628 1.66 24.26 16.71
C ASN A 628 2.45 25.40 17.35
N GLN A 629 3.31 26.05 16.55
CA GLN A 629 3.96 27.31 16.88
C GLN A 629 2.90 28.42 16.96
N SER A 630 1.97 28.33 17.89
CA SER A 630 1.02 29.38 18.25
C SER A 630 -0.02 28.78 19.20
N GLN A 631 0.31 28.78 20.49
CA GLN A 631 -0.54 29.34 21.54
C GLN A 631 0.31 29.49 22.83
N PRO A 632 0.09 30.58 23.58
CA PRO A 632 1.03 31.13 24.58
C PRO A 632 1.27 30.23 25.79
#